data_AF-A0A3Q2Q9Y3-F1
#
_entry.id   AF-A0A3Q2Q9Y3-F1
#
_cell.length_a   1.000
_cell.length_b   1.000
_cell.length_c   1.000
_cell.angle_alpha   90.00
_cell.angle_beta   90.00
_cell.angle_gamma   90.00
#
_symmetry.space_group_name_H-M   'P 1'
#
loop_
_entity.id
_entity.type
_entity.pdbx_description
1 polymer ?
#
loop_
_entity_poly.entity_id
_entity_poly.type
_entity_poly.pdbx_seq_one_letter_code
_entity_poly.pdbx_strand_id
1 'polypeptide(L)'
;MSPMFTEGLSGGVRQVTLTRTRSHEGLGFSIRGGSEHGVGIYVSLVEPGSSAEREGLRVGDQIVAANDSVFDAVTHTEAVKLLTRSENSEAVLQSMSKHFCH
;
A
#
# COMPACT_ATOMS: atom_id res chain seq x y z
N MET A 1 9.90 18.71 -16.85
CA MET A 1 8.87 18.80 -15.78
C MET A 1 8.55 17.38 -15.38
N SER A 2 9.29 16.85 -14.42
CA SER A 2 9.01 15.58 -13.76
C SER A 2 8.54 15.93 -12.35
N PRO A 3 7.44 15.36 -11.84
CA PRO A 3 7.00 15.69 -10.49
C PRO A 3 8.04 15.18 -9.50
N MET A 4 8.24 16.00 -8.49
CA MET A 4 9.16 15.80 -7.37
C MET A 4 8.86 14.46 -6.71
N PHE A 5 9.76 13.49 -6.85
CA PHE A 5 9.95 12.49 -5.81
C PHE A 5 10.45 13.26 -4.59
N THR A 6 9.52 13.66 -3.73
CA THR A 6 9.81 14.33 -2.47
C THR A 6 10.66 13.41 -1.64
N GLU A 7 11.97 13.67 -1.62
CA GLU A 7 12.87 13.23 -0.57
C GLU A 7 12.32 13.76 0.76
N GLY A 8 11.70 12.87 1.53
CA GLY A 8 11.23 13.10 2.90
C GLY A 8 11.95 12.14 3.83
N LEU A 9 12.65 12.70 4.80
CA LEU A 9 13.63 12.09 5.68
C LEU A 9 13.05 11.01 6.62
N SER A 10 13.88 9.99 6.90
CA SER A 10 13.96 9.25 8.18
C SER A 10 12.76 8.42 8.65
N GLY A 11 12.67 7.16 8.19
CA GLY A 11 12.01 6.09 8.96
C GLY A 11 11.39 4.95 8.16
N GLY A 12 12.17 4.05 7.55
CA GLY A 12 11.72 2.70 7.17
C GLY A 12 10.56 2.52 6.16
N VAL A 13 10.02 3.59 5.56
CA VAL A 13 8.95 3.51 4.55
C VAL A 13 9.55 3.24 3.16
N ARG A 14 8.99 2.25 2.43
CA ARG A 14 9.31 1.93 1.03
C ARG A 14 8.10 2.23 0.13
N GLN A 15 8.35 2.89 -1.00
CA GLN A 15 7.36 3.04 -2.04
C GLN A 15 7.24 1.76 -2.87
N VAL A 16 6.01 1.33 -3.15
CA VAL A 16 5.65 0.10 -3.84
C VAL A 16 4.69 0.46 -4.98
N THR A 17 5.08 0.21 -6.22
CA THR A 17 4.29 0.62 -7.41
C THR A 17 3.65 -0.61 -8.03
N LEU A 18 2.35 -0.77 -7.82
CA LEU A 18 1.61 -1.95 -8.25
C LEU A 18 0.92 -1.72 -9.60
N THR A 19 1.24 -2.55 -10.58
CA THR A 19 0.56 -2.53 -11.88
C THR A 19 -0.63 -3.51 -11.88
N ARG A 20 -1.82 -3.05 -12.27
CA ARG A 20 -3.00 -3.87 -12.50
C ARG A 20 -2.87 -4.60 -13.83
N THR A 21 -2.86 -5.93 -13.77
CA THR A 21 -2.85 -6.85 -14.92
C THR A 21 -4.17 -6.84 -15.69
N ARG A 22 -5.30 -6.64 -15.01
CA ARG A 22 -6.63 -6.49 -15.62
C ARG A 22 -7.42 -5.41 -14.90
N SER A 23 -8.24 -4.66 -15.64
CA SER A 23 -9.06 -3.54 -15.10
C SER A 23 -10.06 -3.96 -14.01
N HIS A 24 -10.40 -5.25 -13.93
CA HIS A 24 -11.31 -5.84 -12.94
C HIS A 24 -10.60 -6.70 -11.88
N GLU A 25 -9.27 -6.86 -11.96
CA GLU A 25 -8.49 -7.67 -11.04
C GLU A 25 -7.90 -6.77 -9.94
N GLY A 26 -7.94 -7.26 -8.69
CA GLY A 26 -7.38 -6.56 -7.55
C GLY A 26 -5.86 -6.39 -7.67
N LEU A 27 -5.27 -5.63 -6.74
CA LEU A 27 -3.82 -5.39 -6.71
C LEU A 27 -2.99 -6.63 -6.31
N GLY A 28 -3.65 -7.77 -6.05
CA GLY A 28 -3.00 -9.02 -5.64
C GLY A 28 -2.54 -9.04 -4.19
N PHE A 29 -3.16 -8.24 -3.32
CA PHE A 29 -2.95 -8.32 -1.87
C PHE A 29 -4.25 -7.97 -1.14
N SER A 30 -4.33 -8.38 0.12
CA SER A 30 -5.42 -8.05 1.03
C SER A 30 -4.90 -7.18 2.17
N ILE A 31 -5.77 -6.31 2.67
CA ILE A 31 -5.51 -5.50 3.84
C ILE A 31 -6.37 -5.95 5.02
N ARG A 32 -5.96 -5.55 6.22
CA ARG A 32 -6.71 -5.68 7.47
C ARG A 32 -6.45 -4.48 8.37
N GLY A 33 -7.28 -4.32 9.38
CA GLY A 33 -7.22 -3.18 10.29
C GLY A 33 -8.04 -2.01 9.78
N GLY A 34 -7.82 -0.82 10.34
CA GLY A 34 -8.62 0.37 10.08
C GLY A 34 -8.74 1.22 11.33
N SER A 35 -8.79 2.53 11.14
CA SER A 35 -8.91 3.49 12.24
C SER A 35 -10.15 3.27 13.10
N GLU A 36 -11.20 2.65 12.55
CA GLU A 36 -12.40 2.20 13.27
C GLU A 36 -12.09 1.23 14.42
N HIS A 37 -10.99 0.48 14.31
CA HIS A 37 -10.50 -0.44 15.35
C HIS A 37 -9.34 0.15 16.15
N GLY A 38 -8.96 1.42 15.91
CA GLY A 38 -7.80 2.05 16.53
C GLY A 38 -6.46 1.49 16.05
N VAL A 39 -6.42 0.87 14.87
CA VAL A 39 -5.20 0.29 14.28
C VAL A 39 -4.99 0.77 12.85
N GLY A 40 -3.74 0.88 12.42
CA GLY A 40 -3.41 1.20 11.02
C GLY A 40 -3.85 0.11 10.02
N ILE A 41 -3.59 0.37 8.74
CA ILE A 41 -3.85 -0.59 7.66
C ILE A 41 -2.63 -1.48 7.47
N TYR A 42 -2.83 -2.80 7.53
CA TYR A 42 -1.78 -3.80 7.39
C TYR A 42 -2.09 -4.77 6.28
N VAL A 43 -1.05 -5.27 5.60
CA VAL A 43 -1.17 -6.34 4.62
C VAL A 43 -1.45 -7.65 5.35
N SER A 44 -2.58 -8.28 5.04
CA SER A 44 -3.01 -9.56 5.61
C SER A 44 -2.66 -10.75 4.72
N LEU A 45 -2.63 -10.54 3.41
CA LEU A 45 -2.34 -11.56 2.41
C LEU A 45 -1.69 -10.93 1.19
N VAL A 46 -0.77 -11.64 0.55
CA VAL A 46 -0.22 -11.27 -0.77
C VAL A 46 -0.38 -12.48 -1.67
N GLU A 47 -0.98 -12.28 -2.83
CA GLU A 47 -1.20 -13.34 -3.82
C GLU A 47 0.13 -13.66 -4.52
N PRO A 48 0.49 -14.95 -4.63
CA PRO A 48 1.72 -15.36 -5.30
C PRO A 48 1.66 -15.05 -6.79
N GLY A 49 2.75 -14.52 -7.34
CA GLY A 49 2.85 -14.09 -8.74
C GLY A 49 2.17 -12.76 -9.07
N SER A 50 1.60 -12.08 -8.07
CA SER A 50 1.01 -10.75 -8.24
C SER A 50 2.07 -9.64 -8.33
N SER A 51 1.66 -8.46 -8.81
CA SER A 51 2.50 -7.26 -8.77
C SER A 51 2.92 -6.92 -7.34
N ALA A 52 2.05 -7.14 -6.34
CA ALA A 52 2.38 -6.89 -4.94
C ALA A 52 3.56 -7.72 -4.45
N GLU A 53 3.56 -9.02 -4.74
CA GLU A 53 4.69 -9.89 -4.39
C GLU A 53 5.97 -9.50 -5.12
N ARG A 54 5.86 -9.16 -6.41
CA ARG A 54 7.01 -8.78 -7.27
C ARG A 54 7.68 -7.50 -6.81
N GLU A 55 6.90 -6.53 -6.35
CA GLU A 55 7.41 -5.29 -5.76
C GLU A 55 7.93 -5.49 -4.33
N GLY A 56 7.80 -6.70 -3.78
CA GLY A 56 8.30 -7.11 -2.48
C GLY A 56 7.40 -6.71 -1.32
N LEU A 57 6.11 -6.45 -1.57
CA LEU A 57 5.11 -6.28 -0.50
C LEU A 57 4.94 -7.61 0.22
N ARG A 58 4.90 -7.58 1.56
CA ARG A 58 4.77 -8.80 2.37
C ARG A 58 3.66 -8.68 3.39
N VAL A 59 3.11 -9.81 3.79
CA VAL A 59 2.17 -9.89 4.91
C VAL A 59 2.83 -9.32 6.17
N GLY A 60 2.11 -8.43 6.86
CA GLY A 60 2.60 -7.72 8.05
C GLY A 60 3.17 -6.33 7.77
N ASP A 61 3.39 -5.97 6.52
CA ASP A 61 3.70 -4.60 6.13
C ASP A 61 2.55 -3.65 6.50
N GLN A 62 2.88 -2.43 6.95
CA GLN A 62 1.90 -1.40 7.25
C GLN A 62 1.79 -0.41 6.09
N ILE A 63 0.61 -0.23 5.54
CA ILE A 63 0.36 0.79 4.53
C ILE A 63 0.17 2.13 5.23
N VAL A 64 1.09 3.05 5.01
CA VAL A 64 1.07 4.40 5.60
C VAL A 64 0.58 5.46 4.62
N ALA A 65 0.62 5.20 3.32
CA ALA A 65 0.00 6.04 2.29
C ALA A 65 -0.31 5.25 1.01
N ALA A 66 -1.25 5.75 0.20
CA ALA A 66 -1.58 5.23 -1.12
C ALA A 66 -2.05 6.36 -2.04
N ASN A 67 -1.60 6.38 -3.29
CA ASN A 67 -2.02 7.32 -4.34
C ASN A 67 -2.01 8.78 -3.82
N ASP A 68 -0.89 9.20 -3.24
CA ASP A 68 -0.67 10.53 -2.62
C ASP A 68 -1.55 10.84 -1.40
N SER A 69 -2.31 9.88 -0.90
CA SER A 69 -3.18 10.01 0.29
C SER A 69 -2.58 9.28 1.49
N VAL A 70 -2.45 9.96 2.63
CA VAL A 70 -1.87 9.41 3.86
C VAL A 70 -2.92 8.59 4.64
N PHE A 71 -2.52 7.42 5.15
CA PHE A 71 -3.37 6.44 5.84
C PHE A 71 -3.24 6.54 7.38
N ASP A 72 -3.19 7.77 7.93
CA ASP A 72 -3.04 8.00 9.37
C ASP A 72 -4.29 7.59 10.17
N ALA A 73 -5.48 7.94 9.66
CA ALA A 73 -6.77 7.68 10.31
C ALA A 73 -7.84 7.12 9.34
N VAL A 74 -7.41 6.29 8.39
CA VAL A 74 -8.28 5.75 7.33
C VAL A 74 -8.98 4.47 7.79
N THR A 75 -10.30 4.38 7.57
CA THR A 75 -11.09 3.18 7.89
C THR A 75 -10.79 2.05 6.92
N HIS A 76 -11.18 0.82 7.25
CA HIS A 76 -10.97 -0.31 6.34
C HIS A 76 -11.57 -0.05 4.95
N THR A 77 -12.82 0.44 4.94
CA THR A 77 -13.56 0.71 3.71
C THR A 77 -12.90 1.83 2.90
N GLU A 78 -12.47 2.91 3.54
CA GLU A 78 -11.83 4.02 2.84
C GLU A 78 -10.46 3.61 2.28
N ALA A 79 -9.70 2.76 2.99
CA ALA A 79 -8.44 2.23 2.51
C ALA A 79 -8.65 1.40 1.23
N VAL A 80 -9.62 0.48 1.23
CA VAL A 80 -9.99 -0.29 0.03
C VAL A 80 -10.41 0.65 -1.11
N LYS A 81 -11.20 1.69 -0.82
CA LYS A 81 -11.60 2.67 -1.83
C LYS A 81 -10.39 3.40 -2.42
N LEU A 82 -9.45 3.88 -1.60
CA LEU A 82 -8.26 4.61 -2.07
C LEU A 82 -7.34 3.71 -2.90
N LEU A 83 -7.18 2.44 -2.52
CA LEU A 83 -6.47 1.42 -3.31
C LEU A 83 -7.19 1.13 -4.63
N THR A 84 -8.52 1.15 -4.62
CA THR A 84 -9.33 0.92 -5.82
C THR A 84 -9.39 2.15 -6.75
N ARG A 85 -9.35 3.35 -6.18
CA ARG A 85 -9.59 4.66 -6.83
C ARG A 85 -8.49 5.10 -7.78
N SER A 86 -7.44 4.30 -8.00
CA SER A 86 -6.47 4.58 -9.06
C SER A 86 -7.16 4.62 -10.42
N GLU A 87 -7.19 5.81 -11.04
CA GLU A 87 -7.69 6.02 -12.41
C GLU A 87 -6.77 5.36 -13.45
N ASN A 88 -5.52 5.09 -13.07
CA ASN A 88 -4.56 4.36 -13.89
C ASN A 88 -4.48 2.90 -13.47
N SER A 89 -4.01 2.04 -14.37
CA SER A 89 -3.62 0.65 -14.07
C SER A 89 -2.39 0.55 -13.16
N GLU A 90 -2.08 1.60 -12.41
CA GLU A 90 -0.92 1.74 -11.54
C GLU A 90 -1.40 2.32 -10.20
N ALA A 91 -1.06 1.65 -9.11
CA ALA A 91 -1.33 2.10 -7.75
C ALA A 91 -0.01 2.26 -7.00
N VAL A 92 0.25 3.45 -6.48
CA VAL A 92 1.49 3.75 -5.74
C VAL A 92 1.18 3.72 -4.26
N LEU A 93 1.82 2.82 -3.52
CA LEU A 93 1.64 2.64 -2.09
C LEU A 93 2.94 2.94 -1.35
N GLN A 94 2.82 3.35 -0.09
CA GLN A 94 3.93 3.48 0.83
C GLN A 94 3.75 2.47 1.95
N SER A 95 4.64 1.47 1.97
CA SER A 95 4.65 0.38 2.93
C SER A 95 5.78 0.57 3.94
N MET A 96 5.52 0.32 5.22
CA MET A 96 6.53 0.23 6.27
C MET A 96 6.72 -1.21 6.71
N SER A 97 7.91 -1.75 6.45
CA SER A 97 8.30 -3.08 6.89
C SER A 97 8.82 -3.06 8.32
N LYS A 98 8.09 -3.67 9.26
CA LYS A 98 8.48 -3.74 10.68
C LYS A 98 9.63 -4.72 10.98
N HIS A 99 10.22 -5.33 9.95
CA HIS A 99 11.18 -6.44 10.08
C HIS A 99 12.66 -6.04 10.13
N PHE A 100 13.00 -4.76 10.25
CA PHE A 100 14.38 -4.36 10.56
C PHE A 100 14.63 -4.43 12.08
N CYS A 101 14.57 -5.63 12.64
CA CYS A 101 15.12 -5.91 13.97
C CYS A 101 15.84 -7.27 13.88
N HIS A 102 17.16 -7.20 13.75
CA HIS A 102 18.10 -8.33 13.83
C HIS A 102 18.79 -8.28 15.19
#